data_AF-A0A941HXP5-F1
#
_entry.id   AF-A0A941HXP5-F1
#
_cell.length_a   1.000
_cell.length_b   1.000
_cell.length_c   1.000
_cell.angle_alpha   90.00
_cell.angle_beta   90.00
_cell.angle_gamma   90.00
#
_symmetry.space_group_name_H-M   'P 1'
#
loop_
_entity.id
_entity.type
_entity.pdbx_description
1 polymer ?
#
loop_
_entity_poly.entity_id
_entity_poly.type
_entity_poly.pdbx_seq_one_letter_code
_entity_poly.pdbx_strand_id
1 'polypeptide(L)'
;MAILIKNVDVEKRARELAALTGESLTGAIDEALKLRLALENAKVKPRPTMAEIMAATERFRKAVGLDKRKVNATKQTFDDLWAESEDLDNRP
;
A
#
# COMPACT_ATOMS: atom_id res chain seq x y z
N MET A 1 -12.63 14.73 -25.17
CA MET A 1 -12.79 15.34 -23.82
C MET A 1 -11.70 16.37 -23.62
N ALA A 2 -11.99 17.46 -22.89
CA ALA A 2 -11.02 18.53 -22.64
C ALA A 2 -10.55 18.51 -21.17
N ILE A 3 -9.24 18.58 -20.96
CA ILE A 3 -8.65 18.81 -19.64
C ILE A 3 -8.39 20.31 -19.52
N LEU A 4 -8.90 20.94 -18.45
CA LEU A 4 -8.68 22.37 -18.20
C LEU A 4 -7.52 22.55 -17.20
N ILE A 5 -6.35 22.95 -17.69
CA ILE A 5 -5.19 23.27 -16.87
C ILE A 5 -5.30 24.73 -16.43
N LYS A 6 -5.67 24.97 -15.16
CA LYS A 6 -5.83 26.35 -14.63
C LYS A 6 -4.51 27.07 -14.34
N ASN A 7 -3.39 26.35 -14.38
CA ASN A 7 -2.06 26.89 -14.09
C ASN A 7 -1.33 27.23 -15.40
N VAL A 8 -1.04 28.51 -15.60
CA VAL A 8 -0.40 29.05 -16.82
C VAL A 8 1.00 28.45 -17.04
N ASP A 9 1.77 28.21 -15.99
CA ASP A 9 3.12 27.65 -16.12
C ASP A 9 3.09 26.18 -16.53
N VAL A 10 2.03 25.44 -16.16
CA VAL A 10 1.84 24.06 -16.59
C VAL A 10 1.48 24.03 -18.07
N GLU A 11 0.62 24.94 -18.54
CA GLU A 11 0.30 25.06 -19.95
C GLU A 11 1.54 25.41 -20.79
N LYS A 12 2.37 26.37 -20.34
CA LYS A 12 3.63 26.73 -21.01
C LYS A 12 4.56 25.53 -21.15
N ARG A 13 4.79 24.79 -20.06
CA ARG A 13 5.62 23.57 -20.07
C ARG A 13 5.08 22.49 -21.00
N ALA A 14 3.76 22.30 -21.03
CA ALA A 14 3.16 21.32 -21.93
C ALA A 14 3.33 21.72 -23.40
N ARG A 15 3.16 23.01 -23.73
CA ARG A 15 3.40 23.52 -25.09
C ARG A 15 4.87 23.44 -25.50
N GLU A 16 5.77 23.77 -24.59
CA GLU A 16 7.22 23.65 -24.81
C GLU A 16 7.63 22.20 -25.06
N LEU A 17 7.13 21.26 -24.26
CA LEU A 17 7.37 19.83 -24.45
C LEU A 17 6.89 19.37 -25.83
N ALA A 18 5.66 19.73 -26.21
CA ALA A 18 5.10 19.39 -27.52
C ALA A 18 5.93 19.97 -28.69
N ALA A 19 6.41 21.21 -28.56
CA ALA A 19 7.27 21.84 -29.55
C ALA A 19 8.62 21.12 -29.68
N LEU A 20 9.19 20.64 -28.57
CA LEU A 20 10.45 19.91 -28.56
C LEU A 20 10.34 18.50 -29.13
N THR A 21 9.24 17.79 -28.85
CA THR A 21 9.02 16.40 -29.32
C THR A 21 8.42 16.33 -30.72
N GLY A 22 7.86 17.44 -31.23
CA GLY A 22 7.14 17.48 -32.50
C GLY A 22 5.76 16.82 -32.43
N GLU A 23 5.27 16.53 -31.22
CA GLU A 23 3.98 15.89 -30.98
C GLU A 23 2.86 16.92 -30.82
N SER A 24 1.61 16.47 -30.88
CA SER A 24 0.48 17.29 -30.43
C SER A 24 0.57 17.56 -28.92
N LEU A 25 0.00 18.68 -28.45
CA LEU A 25 -0.07 19.01 -27.02
C LEU A 25 -0.63 17.84 -26.19
N THR A 26 -1.66 17.18 -26.71
CA THR A 26 -2.27 16.01 -26.07
C THR A 26 -1.33 14.81 -26.05
N GLY A 27 -0.60 14.54 -27.15
CA GLY A 27 0.35 13.44 -27.24
C GLY A 27 1.51 13.59 -26.25
N ALA A 28 2.10 14.78 -26.20
CA ALA A 28 3.19 15.09 -25.27
C ALA A 28 2.76 14.92 -23.80
N ILE A 29 1.52 15.33 -23.47
CA ILE A 29 0.95 15.14 -22.12
C ILE A 29 0.70 13.65 -21.84
N ASP A 30 0.11 12.91 -22.79
CA ASP A 30 -0.21 11.49 -22.63
C ASP A 30 1.06 10.66 -22.36
N GLU A 31 2.11 10.85 -23.17
CA GLU A 31 3.38 10.14 -22.97
C GLU A 31 4.07 10.53 -21.65
N ALA A 32 4.09 11.82 -21.29
CA ALA A 32 4.63 12.24 -20.00
C ALA A 32 3.89 11.60 -18.81
N LEU A 33 2.56 11.49 -18.90
CA LEU A 33 1.74 10.84 -17.87
C LEU A 33 1.99 9.33 -17.82
N LYS A 34 2.06 8.65 -18.98
CA LYS A 34 2.38 7.22 -19.05
C LYS A 34 3.72 6.91 -18.40
N LEU A 35 4.76 7.67 -18.72
CA LEU A 35 6.09 7.51 -18.14
C LEU A 35 6.05 7.69 -16.62
N ARG A 36 5.39 8.74 -16.13
CA ARG A 36 5.27 9.00 -14.69
C ARG A 36 4.50 7.90 -13.97
N LEU A 37 3.40 7.43 -14.55
CA LEU A 37 2.58 6.34 -14.00
C LEU A 37 3.33 5.01 -14.01
N ALA A 38 4.09 4.69 -15.06
CA ALA A 38 4.92 3.49 -15.10
C ALA A 38 5.95 3.48 -13.96
N LEU A 39 6.61 4.61 -13.71
CA LEU A 39 7.54 4.77 -12.59
C LEU A 39 6.87 4.63 -11.21
N GLU A 40 5.65 5.15 -11.03
CA GLU A 40 4.93 4.98 -9.77
C GLU A 40 4.36 3.58 -9.58
N ASN A 41 3.82 2.96 -10.64
CA ASN A 41 3.34 1.59 -10.60
C ASN A 41 4.47 0.60 -10.30
N ALA A 42 5.69 0.85 -10.79
CA ALA A 42 6.86 0.06 -10.43
C ALA A 42 7.23 0.15 -8.93
N LYS A 43 6.83 1.21 -8.23
CA LYS A 43 7.05 1.36 -6.78
C LYS A 43 5.99 0.66 -5.95
N VAL A 44 4.82 0.36 -6.52
CA VAL A 44 3.78 -0.40 -5.82
C VAL A 44 4.32 -1.82 -5.62
N LYS A 45 4.78 -2.10 -4.40
CA LYS A 45 5.20 -3.46 -4.04
C LYS A 45 4.02 -4.40 -4.33
N PRO A 46 4.25 -5.52 -5.03
CA PRO A 46 3.21 -6.52 -5.22
C PRO A 46 2.66 -6.92 -3.85
N ARG A 47 1.34 -7.16 -3.78
CA ARG A 47 0.72 -7.67 -2.55
C ARG A 47 1.45 -8.95 -2.18
N PRO A 48 1.92 -9.09 -0.93
CA PRO A 48 2.64 -10.29 -0.54
C PRO A 48 1.71 -11.48 -0.69
N THR A 49 2.25 -12.55 -1.27
CA THR A 49 1.59 -13.85 -1.34
C THR A 49 1.42 -14.42 0.06
N MET A 50 0.49 -15.38 0.23
CA MET A 50 0.30 -16.05 1.52
C MET A 50 1.61 -16.69 2.03
N ALA A 51 2.42 -17.25 1.12
CA ALA A 51 3.73 -17.82 1.45
C ALA A 51 4.70 -16.76 2.00
N GLU A 52 4.75 -15.58 1.39
CA GLU A 52 5.59 -14.47 1.87
C GLU A 52 5.12 -13.94 3.23
N ILE A 53 3.81 -13.86 3.45
CA ILE A 53 3.23 -13.48 4.75
C ILE A 53 3.62 -14.49 5.82
N MET A 54 3.50 -15.80 5.53
CA MET A 54 3.90 -16.85 6.45
C MET A 54 5.40 -16.79 6.78
N ALA A 55 6.25 -16.62 5.76
CA ALA A 55 7.69 -16.50 5.95
C ALA A 55 8.07 -15.25 6.77
N ALA A 56 7.42 -14.11 6.52
CA ALA A 56 7.60 -12.90 7.31
C ALA A 56 7.18 -13.10 8.78
N THR A 57 6.04 -13.77 8.99
CA THR A 57 5.54 -14.12 10.33
C THR A 57 6.50 -15.05 11.07
N GLU A 58 7.08 -16.04 10.38
CA GLU A 58 8.05 -16.96 10.98
C GLU A 58 9.35 -16.24 11.37
N ARG A 59 9.88 -15.37 10.49
CA ARG A 59 11.05 -14.53 10.81
C ARG A 59 10.79 -13.66 12.02
N PHE A 60 9.62 -13.02 12.08
CA PHE A 60 9.22 -12.22 13.23
C PHE A 60 9.18 -13.07 14.50
N ARG A 61 8.50 -14.22 14.49
CA ARG A 61 8.41 -15.13 15.65
C ARG A 61 9.78 -15.54 16.18
N LYS A 62 10.73 -15.87 15.30
CA LYS A 62 12.11 -16.18 15.70
C LYS A 62 12.83 -14.97 16.30
N ALA A 63 12.67 -13.79 15.70
CA ALA A 63 13.34 -12.57 16.16
C ALA A 63 12.87 -12.15 17.56
N VAL A 64 11.59 -12.31 17.87
CA VAL A 64 11.01 -11.92 19.17
C VAL A 64 10.92 -13.10 20.16
N GLY A 65 11.49 -14.27 19.83
CA GLY A 65 11.50 -15.46 20.69
C GLY A 65 10.13 -16.13 20.91
N LEU A 66 9.13 -15.78 20.09
CA LEU A 66 7.80 -16.40 20.12
C LEU A 66 7.80 -17.79 19.49
N ASP A 67 8.83 -18.16 18.74
CA ASP A 67 9.03 -19.51 18.20
C ASP A 67 9.07 -20.60 19.30
N LYS A 68 9.52 -20.21 20.50
CA LYS A 68 9.65 -21.11 21.66
C LYS A 68 8.38 -21.18 22.51
N ARG A 69 7.43 -20.26 22.31
CA ARG A 69 6.15 -20.24 23.04
C ARG A 69 5.13 -21.11 22.31
N LYS A 70 4.83 -22.28 22.86
CA LYS A 70 3.65 -23.05 22.48
C LYS A 70 2.43 -22.42 23.13
N VAL A 71 1.63 -21.71 22.35
CA VAL A 71 0.31 -21.25 22.79
C VAL A 71 -0.64 -22.43 22.61
N ASN A 72 -0.89 -23.17 23.68
CA ASN A 72 -1.94 -24.18 23.72
C ASN A 72 -3.29 -23.48 23.94
N ALA A 73 -3.67 -22.59 23.02
CA ALA A 73 -4.98 -21.96 23.05
C ALA A 73 -5.99 -22.93 22.44
N THR A 74 -6.86 -23.48 23.29
CA THR A 74 -8.10 -24.11 22.85
C THR A 74 -9.19 -23.05 22.80
N LYS A 75 -10.29 -23.35 22.08
CA LYS A 75 -11.47 -22.47 22.06
C LYS A 75 -11.95 -22.16 23.49
N GLN A 76 -11.95 -23.16 24.34
CA GLN A 76 -12.39 -23.03 25.73
C GLN A 76 -11.49 -22.07 26.54
N THR A 77 -10.16 -22.18 26.42
CA THR A 77 -9.26 -21.22 27.07
C THR A 77 -9.41 -19.79 26.54
N PHE A 78 -9.88 -19.62 25.30
CA PHE A 78 -10.14 -18.30 24.74
C PHE A 78 -11.48 -17.74 25.25
N ASP A 79 -12.53 -18.56 25.25
CA ASP A 79 -13.86 -18.19 25.77
C ASP A 79 -13.78 -17.82 27.27
N ASP A 80 -12.98 -18.55 28.07
CA ASP A 80 -12.76 -18.26 29.49
C ASP A 80 -12.04 -16.91 29.71
N LEU A 81 -11.00 -16.61 28.92
CA LEU A 81 -10.29 -15.33 28.96
C LEU A 81 -11.17 -14.15 28.51
N TRP A 82 -12.08 -14.40 27.57
CA TRP A 82 -13.00 -13.39 27.06
C TRP A 82 -14.07 -13.05 28.10
N ALA A 83 -14.66 -14.07 28.74
CA ALA A 83 -15.60 -13.88 29.84
C ALA A 83 -14.97 -13.13 31.02
N GLU A 84 -13.72 -13.45 31.40
CA GLU A 84 -12.99 -12.72 32.45
C GLU A 84 -12.75 -11.24 32.08
N SER A 85 -12.60 -10.92 30.79
CA SER A 85 -12.46 -9.54 30.34
C SER A 85 -13.76 -8.74 30.42
N GLU A 86 -14.92 -9.38 30.16
CA GLU A 86 -16.24 -8.76 30.29
C GLU A 86 -16.60 -8.47 31.76
N ASP A 87 -16.13 -9.31 32.69
CA ASP A 87 -16.28 -9.09 34.14
C ASP A 87 -15.38 -7.95 34.68
N LEU A 88 -14.27 -7.63 33.99
CA LEU A 88 -13.39 -6.50 34.36
C LEU A 88 -13.98 -5.14 33.98
N ASP A 89 -14.69 -5.06 32.86
CA ASP A 89 -15.38 -3.84 32.40
C ASP A 89 -16.64 -3.51 33.23
N ASN A 90 -17.11 -4.46 34.04
CA ASN A 90 -18.31 -4.33 34.88
C ASN A 90 -18.03 -4.20 36.39
N ARG A 91 -16.76 -3.96 36.78
CA ARG A 91 -16.44 -3.56 38.17
C ARG A 91 -16.84 -2.09 38.38
N PRO A 92 -17.53 -1.74 39.49
CA PRO A 92 -17.87 -0.35 39.80
C PRO A 92 -16.64 0.51 40.07
#